data_AF-A0A2T2YT62-F1
#
_entry.id   AF-A0A2T2YT62-F1
#
_cell.length_a   1.000
_cell.length_b   1.000
_cell.length_c   1.000
_cell.angle_alpha   90.00
_cell.angle_beta   90.00
_cell.angle_gamma   90.00
#
_symmetry.space_group_name_H-M   'P 1'
#
loop_
_entity.id
_entity.type
_entity.pdbx_description
1 polymer ?
#
loop_
_entity_poly.entity_id
_entity_poly.type
_entity_poly.pdbx_seq_one_letter_code
_entity_poly.pdbx_strand_id
1 'polypeptide(L)'
;MDFPHNHRVILNELQPQVPQGDDLETCSELVNFVVRRSLRLTGEIERFAGEREDLAPTSSRLALAFAGLVANEAIEWVRRWPR
;
A
#
# COMPACT_ATOMS: atom_id res chain seq x y z
N MET A 1 -27.44 11.32 -10.81
CA MET A 1 -26.49 11.49 -9.71
C MET A 1 -25.10 11.33 -10.29
N ASP A 2 -24.43 12.45 -10.51
CA ASP A 2 -23.09 12.53 -11.09
C ASP A 2 -22.02 12.16 -10.06
N PHE A 3 -21.26 11.11 -10.35
CA PHE A 3 -19.98 10.86 -9.68
C PHE A 3 -18.90 10.58 -10.73
N PRO A 4 -18.17 11.61 -11.18
CA PRO A 4 -16.81 11.35 -11.65
C PRO A 4 -15.74 12.28 -11.05
N HIS A 5 -16.08 13.20 -10.14
CA HIS A 5 -15.15 14.28 -9.75
C HIS A 5 -14.18 13.96 -8.61
N ASN A 6 -14.36 12.88 -7.84
CA ASN A 6 -13.52 12.63 -6.65
C ASN A 6 -12.23 11.84 -6.89
N HIS A 7 -12.14 11.02 -7.95
CA HIS A 7 -10.92 10.22 -8.18
C HIS A 7 -9.72 11.06 -8.61
N ARG A 8 -9.94 12.14 -9.37
CA ARG A 8 -8.88 13.03 -9.86
C ARG A 8 -8.28 13.93 -8.77
N VAL A 9 -9.08 14.32 -7.77
CA VAL A 9 -8.63 15.18 -6.68
C VAL A 9 -7.66 14.42 -5.77
N ILE A 10 -7.97 13.17 -5.43
CA ILE A 10 -7.10 12.30 -4.62
C ILE A 10 -5.76 12.05 -5.33
N LEU A 11 -5.77 11.86 -6.64
CA LEU A 11 -4.54 11.64 -7.43
C LEU A 11 -3.64 12.89 -7.49
N ASN A 12 -4.20 14.10 -7.46
CA ASN A 12 -3.43 15.34 -7.43
C ASN A 12 -2.89 15.69 -6.04
N GLU A 13 -3.60 15.35 -4.97
CA GLU A 13 -3.11 15.53 -3.59
C GLU A 13 -1.98 14.55 -3.20
N LEU A 14 -1.82 13.50 -3.99
CA LEU A 14 -0.76 12.49 -3.86
C LEU A 14 0.39 12.70 -4.85
N GLN A 15 0.54 13.88 -5.47
CA GLN A 15 1.79 14.20 -6.17
C GLN A 15 2.87 14.41 -5.12
N PRO A 16 3.78 13.44 -4.91
CA PRO A 16 4.89 13.65 -4.00
C PRO A 16 5.74 14.76 -4.61
N GLN A 17 6.15 15.75 -3.84
CA GLN A 17 7.19 16.61 -4.38
C GLN A 17 8.48 15.79 -4.43
N VAL A 18 9.36 16.17 -5.34
CA VAL A 18 10.61 15.47 -5.56
C VAL A 18 11.63 16.08 -4.60
N PRO A 19 12.24 15.29 -3.71
CA PRO A 19 13.32 15.79 -2.87
C PRO A 19 14.37 16.52 -3.71
N GLN A 20 14.95 17.58 -3.16
CA GLN A 20 15.91 18.39 -3.91
C GLN A 20 17.09 17.54 -4.40
N GLY A 21 17.29 17.52 -5.72
CA GLY A 21 18.37 16.76 -6.37
C GLY A 21 17.96 15.40 -6.91
N ASP A 22 16.76 14.92 -6.58
CA ASP A 22 16.25 13.67 -7.13
C ASP A 22 15.55 13.90 -8.48
N ASP A 23 15.47 12.84 -9.28
CA ASP A 23 14.73 12.81 -10.54
C ASP A 23 13.28 12.37 -10.30
N LEU A 24 12.33 13.10 -10.90
CA LEU A 24 10.89 12.89 -10.71
C LEU A 24 10.46 11.48 -11.13
N GLU A 25 10.92 11.01 -12.30
CA GLU A 25 10.53 9.71 -12.84
C GLU A 25 11.04 8.59 -11.93
N THR A 26 12.31 8.67 -11.54
CA THR A 26 12.94 7.72 -10.62
C THR A 26 12.24 7.69 -9.26
N CYS A 27 11.90 8.85 -8.67
CA CYS A 27 11.14 8.90 -7.41
C CYS A 27 9.76 8.24 -7.56
N SER A 28 9.06 8.51 -8.65
CA SER A 28 7.76 7.91 -8.94
C SER A 28 7.86 6.39 -9.10
N GLU A 29 8.88 5.89 -9.80
CA GLU A 29 9.15 4.46 -9.94
C GLU A 29 9.40 3.79 -8.59
N LEU A 30 10.21 4.41 -7.72
CA LEU A 30 10.51 3.89 -6.38
C LEU A 30 9.27 3.79 -5.51
N VAL A 31 8.46 4.86 -5.45
CA VAL A 31 7.21 4.86 -4.67
C VAL A 31 6.26 3.79 -5.19
N ASN A 32 6.07 3.71 -6.51
CA ASN A 32 5.23 2.70 -7.12
C ASN A 32 5.74 1.26 -6.87
N PHE A 33 7.05 1.05 -6.94
CA PHE A 33 7.65 -0.25 -6.66
C PHE A 33 7.37 -0.71 -5.23
N VAL A 34 7.60 0.15 -4.24
CA VAL A 34 7.36 -0.15 -2.83
C VAL A 34 5.89 -0.46 -2.59
N VAL A 35 4.97 0.38 -3.08
CA VAL A 35 3.52 0.18 -2.93
C VAL A 35 3.07 -1.15 -3.55
N ARG A 36 3.48 -1.42 -4.80
CA ARG A 36 3.12 -2.68 -5.49
C ARG A 36 3.68 -3.90 -4.77
N ARG A 37 4.91 -3.82 -4.27
CA ARG A 37 5.54 -4.95 -3.57
C ARG A 37 4.84 -5.24 -2.25
N SER A 38 4.48 -4.19 -1.48
CA SER A 38 3.73 -4.31 -0.23
C SER A 38 2.35 -4.91 -0.46
N LEU A 39 1.58 -4.41 -1.44
CA LEU A 39 0.26 -4.95 -1.78
C LEU A 39 0.32 -6.42 -2.21
N ARG A 40 1.34 -6.79 -2.99
CA ARG A 40 1.53 -8.17 -3.40
C ARG A 40 1.82 -9.08 -2.20
N LEU A 41 2.71 -8.64 -1.30
CA LEU A 41 3.04 -9.40 -0.09
C LEU A 41 1.82 -9.61 0.80
N THR A 42 1.04 -8.55 1.06
CA THR A 42 -0.15 -8.64 1.92
C THR A 42 -1.21 -9.55 1.30
N GLY A 43 -1.43 -9.47 -0.01
CA GLY A 43 -2.36 -10.38 -0.71
C GLY A 43 -1.91 -11.84 -0.68
N GLU A 44 -0.60 -12.11 -0.78
CA GLU A 44 -0.04 -13.47 -0.64
C GLU A 44 -0.26 -14.02 0.78
N ILE A 45 -0.09 -13.19 1.82
CA ILE A 45 -0.34 -13.56 3.22
C ILE A 45 -1.82 -13.81 3.46
N GLU A 46 -2.69 -12.91 3.01
CA GLU A 46 -4.14 -13.02 3.18
C GLU A 46 -4.68 -14.30 2.56
N ARG A 47 -4.25 -14.61 1.34
CA ARG A 47 -4.61 -15.84 0.66
C ARG A 47 -4.17 -17.07 1.44
N PHE A 48 -2.90 -17.13 1.83
CA PHE A 48 -2.37 -18.30 2.55
C PHE A 48 -3.04 -18.48 3.92
N ALA A 49 -3.28 -17.40 4.66
CA ALA A 49 -3.95 -17.44 5.94
C ALA A 49 -5.41 -17.90 5.81
N GLY A 50 -6.13 -17.40 4.80
CA GLY A 50 -7.50 -17.82 4.50
C GLY A 50 -7.60 -19.31 4.15
N GLU A 51 -6.67 -19.83 3.34
CA GLU A 51 -6.59 -21.27 3.00
C GLU A 51 -6.32 -22.18 4.23
N ARG A 52 -5.87 -21.61 5.35
CA ARG A 52 -5.51 -22.35 6.58
C ARG A 52 -6.43 -22.06 7.77
N GLU A 53 -7.45 -21.23 7.61
CA GLU A 53 -8.29 -20.77 8.73
C GLU A 53 -8.93 -21.95 9.50
N ASP A 54 -9.40 -22.98 8.79
CA ASP A 54 -10.02 -24.16 9.41
C ASP A 54 -9.01 -25.00 10.23
N LEU A 55 -7.74 -25.00 9.84
CA LEU A 55 -6.69 -25.82 10.47
C LEU A 55 -5.95 -25.07 11.58
N ALA A 56 -5.84 -23.75 11.48
CA ALA A 56 -5.06 -22.91 12.38
C ALA A 56 -5.71 -21.53 12.60
N PRO A 57 -6.95 -21.46 13.14
CA PRO A 57 -7.76 -20.23 13.13
C PRO A 57 -7.08 -19.06 13.84
N THR A 58 -6.46 -19.30 14.99
CA THR A 58 -5.75 -18.24 15.74
C THR A 58 -4.54 -17.72 14.95
N SER A 59 -3.72 -18.62 14.40
CA SER A 59 -2.53 -18.24 13.64
C SER A 59 -2.90 -17.53 12.33
N SER A 60 -3.94 -17.98 11.63
CA SER A 60 -4.48 -17.32 10.44
C SER A 60 -4.93 -15.90 10.75
N ARG A 61 -5.67 -15.68 11.85
CA ARG A 61 -6.08 -14.31 12.26
C ARG A 61 -4.89 -13.41 12.58
N LEU A 62 -3.86 -13.94 13.25
CA LEU A 62 -2.63 -13.19 13.52
C LEU A 62 -1.90 -12.81 12.22
N ALA A 63 -1.85 -13.73 11.25
CA ALA A 63 -1.26 -13.46 9.94
C ALA A 63 -2.04 -12.39 9.14
N LEU A 64 -3.38 -12.44 9.18
CA LEU A 64 -4.25 -11.42 8.58
C LEU A 64 -4.05 -10.06 9.24
N ALA A 65 -3.96 -10.01 10.58
CA ALA A 65 -3.68 -8.77 11.30
C ALA A 65 -2.32 -8.19 10.90
N PHE A 66 -1.29 -9.03 10.77
CA PHE A 66 0.02 -8.62 10.27
C PHE A 66 -0.03 -8.07 8.84
N ALA A 67 -0.76 -8.71 7.92
CA ALA A 67 -0.96 -8.20 6.57
C ALA A 67 -1.58 -6.79 6.57
N GLY A 68 -2.57 -6.55 7.44
CA GLY A 68 -3.16 -5.23 7.65
C GLY A 68 -2.16 -4.19 8.15
N LEU A 69 -1.28 -4.54 9.09
CA LEU A 69 -0.22 -3.65 9.58
C LEU A 69 0.75 -3.25 8.47
N VAL A 70 1.19 -4.21 7.64
CA VAL A 70 2.11 -3.96 6.53
C VAL A 70 1.47 -3.06 5.47
N ALA A 71 0.20 -3.32 5.11
CA ALA A 71 -0.53 -2.48 4.17
C ALA A 71 -0.66 -1.02 4.68
N ASN A 72 -0.99 -0.86 5.97
CA ASN A 72 -1.11 0.46 6.58
C ASN A 72 0.23 1.20 6.63
N GLU A 73 1.31 0.53 7.03
CA GLU A 73 2.64 1.14 7.09
C GLU A 73 3.13 1.58 5.70
N ALA A 74 2.81 0.83 4.65
CA ALA A 74 3.12 1.24 3.27
C ALA A 74 2.40 2.54 2.87
N ILE A 75 1.12 2.70 3.26
CA ILE A 75 0.36 3.94 3.02
C ILE A 75 0.96 5.09 3.83
N GLU A 76 1.26 4.88 5.12
CA GLU A 76 1.86 5.89 5.97
C GLU A 76 3.27 6.28 5.53
N TRP A 77 4.02 5.35 4.95
CA TRP A 77 5.30 5.64 4.30
C TRP A 77 5.13 6.58 3.10
N VAL A 78 4.17 6.32 2.20
CA VAL A 78 3.87 7.23 1.08
C VAL A 78 3.43 8.61 1.59
N ARG A 79 2.61 8.66 2.65
CA ARG A 79 2.16 9.93 3.25
C ARG A 79 3.31 10.76 3.84
N ARG A 80 4.33 10.10 4.40
CA ARG A 80 5.55 10.72 4.94
C ARG A 80 6.60 10.98 3.88
N TRP A 81 6.38 10.56 2.63
CA TRP A 81 7.31 10.87 1.54
C TRP A 81 7.50 12.39 1.46
N PRO A 82 8.75 12.88 1.36
CA PRO A 82 9.00 14.31 1.35
C PRO A 82 8.15 15.00 0.28
N ARG A 83 7.52 16.08 0.70
CA ARG A 83 6.93 17.08 -0.19
C ARG A 83 7.93 18.22 -0.23
#